data_AF-A0A6J4UIT1-F1
#
_entry.id   AF-A0A6J4UIT1-F1
#
_cell.length_a   1.000
_cell.length_b   1.000
_cell.length_c   1.000
_cell.angle_alpha   90.00
_cell.angle_beta   90.00
_cell.angle_gamma   90.00
#
_symmetry.space_group_name_H-M   'P 1'
#
loop_
_entity.id
_entity.type
_entity.pdbx_description
1 polymer ?
#
loop_
_entity_poly.entity_id
_entity_poly.type
_entity_poly.pdbx_seq_one_letter_code
_entity_poly.pdbx_strand_id
1 'polypeptide(L)'
;MTARSPTAHRLDALVAERERVLAAFLTCEQDRLARACHDLARALSRGGTLLAWGDGPAATDAAHVAVEFVHPVIVGKRALPALATAHDLGLARGDDVALALAHGPAGARVDRFIADAGARGLLTLAITG
;
A
#
# COMPACT_ATOMS: atom_id res chain seq x y z
N MET A 1 26.13 -29.61 22.52
CA MET A 1 24.92 -28.82 22.18
C MET A 1 24.96 -27.53 22.98
N THR A 2 25.34 -26.43 22.36
CA THR A 2 25.29 -25.10 22.99
C THR A 2 23.83 -24.63 23.03
N ALA A 3 23.32 -24.33 24.21
CA ALA A 3 21.99 -23.74 24.37
C ALA A 3 21.93 -22.40 23.62
N ARG A 4 20.85 -22.16 22.88
CA ARG A 4 20.69 -20.92 22.12
C ARG A 4 20.52 -19.73 23.07
N SER A 5 21.00 -18.56 22.63
CA SER A 5 20.95 -17.34 23.44
C SER A 5 19.51 -16.81 23.59
N PRO A 6 19.20 -16.06 24.66
CA PRO A 6 17.89 -15.42 24.84
C PRO A 6 17.47 -14.52 23.65
N THR A 7 18.43 -13.83 23.04
CA THR A 7 18.19 -13.01 21.83
C THR A 7 17.76 -13.86 20.64
N ALA A 8 18.38 -15.03 20.45
CA ALA A 8 18.02 -15.94 19.37
C ALA A 8 16.59 -16.47 19.55
N HIS A 9 16.20 -16.80 20.78
CA HIS A 9 14.82 -17.18 21.09
C HIS A 9 13.82 -16.04 20.85
N ARG A 10 14.17 -14.79 21.18
CA ARG A 10 13.32 -13.63 20.92
C ARG A 10 13.13 -13.37 19.42
N LEU A 11 14.20 -13.49 18.64
CA LEU A 11 14.13 -13.34 17.18
C LEU A 11 13.18 -14.37 16.57
N ASP A 12 13.33 -15.64 16.94
CA ASP A 12 12.45 -16.70 16.45
C ASP A 12 10.99 -16.45 16.79
N ALA A 13 10.71 -16.00 18.02
CA ALA A 13 9.35 -15.65 18.43
C ALA A 13 8.77 -14.51 17.58
N LEU A 14 9.56 -13.48 17.28
CA LEU A 14 9.14 -12.36 16.43
C LEU A 14 8.90 -12.80 14.98
N VAL A 15 9.76 -13.66 14.43
CA VAL A 15 9.59 -14.22 13.09
C VAL A 15 8.32 -15.09 13.03
N ALA A 16 8.13 -15.98 14.00
CA ALA A 16 6.94 -16.82 14.07
C ALA A 16 5.65 -15.99 14.20
N GLU A 17 5.69 -14.91 15.00
CA GLU A 17 4.55 -14.01 15.13
C GLU A 17 4.25 -13.26 13.83
N ARG A 18 5.29 -12.78 13.12
CA ARG A 18 5.15 -12.15 11.81
C ARG A 18 4.53 -13.11 10.78
N GLU A 19 5.00 -14.35 10.72
CA GLU A 19 4.44 -15.39 9.85
C GLU A 19 2.97 -15.66 10.17
N ARG A 20 2.62 -15.80 11.46
CA ARG A 20 1.25 -16.03 11.92
C ARG A 20 0.31 -14.90 11.50
N VAL A 21 0.72 -13.65 11.73
CA VAL A 21 -0.09 -12.45 11.38
C VAL A 21 -0.25 -12.34 9.87
N LEU A 22 0.84 -12.50 9.10
CA LEU A 22 0.81 -12.38 7.65
C LEU A 22 -0.05 -13.47 7.00
N ALA A 23 0.08 -14.73 7.45
CA ALA A 23 -0.70 -15.84 6.92
C ALA A 23 -2.20 -15.65 7.19
N ALA A 24 -2.57 -15.22 8.40
CA ALA A 24 -3.96 -14.93 8.75
C ALA A 24 -4.54 -13.78 7.90
N PHE A 25 -3.77 -12.69 7.75
CA PHE A 25 -4.17 -11.54 6.94
C PHE A 25 -4.37 -11.94 5.46
N LEU A 26 -3.38 -12.59 4.84
CA LEU A 26 -3.46 -12.97 3.43
C LEU A 26 -4.60 -13.95 3.17
N THR A 27 -4.84 -14.90 4.08
CA THR A 27 -5.97 -15.85 3.96
C THR A 27 -7.31 -15.12 4.00
N CYS A 28 -7.46 -14.13 4.88
CA CYS A 28 -8.69 -13.35 5.01
C CYS A 28 -8.90 -12.39 3.83
N GLU A 29 -7.84 -11.74 3.36
CA GLU A 29 -7.92 -10.62 2.43
C GLU A 29 -7.63 -10.98 0.97
N GLN A 30 -7.24 -12.23 0.67
CA GLN A 30 -6.84 -12.68 -0.69
C GLN A 30 -7.78 -12.21 -1.80
N ASP A 31 -9.10 -12.35 -1.60
CA ASP A 31 -10.11 -12.00 -2.61
C ASP A 31 -10.22 -10.49 -2.81
N ARG A 32 -10.12 -9.72 -1.71
CA ARG A 32 -10.15 -8.25 -1.76
C ARG A 32 -8.88 -7.70 -2.38
N LEU A 33 -7.73 -8.28 -2.04
CA LEU A 33 -6.44 -7.96 -2.65
C LEU A 33 -6.43 -8.27 -4.14
N ALA A 34 -6.92 -9.45 -4.56
CA ALA A 34 -6.99 -9.81 -5.97
C ALA A 34 -7.85 -8.83 -6.77
N ARG A 35 -9.02 -8.43 -6.25
CA ARG A 35 -9.88 -7.41 -6.87
C ARG A 35 -9.20 -6.05 -6.93
N ALA A 36 -8.61 -5.58 -5.83
CA ALA A 36 -7.89 -4.32 -5.77
C ALA A 36 -6.73 -4.26 -6.77
N CYS A 37 -5.94 -5.34 -6.88
CA CYS A 37 -4.87 -5.46 -7.85
C CYS A 37 -5.39 -5.43 -9.30
N HIS A 38 -6.51 -6.11 -9.57
CA HIS A 38 -7.14 -6.09 -10.88
C HIS A 38 -7.64 -4.69 -11.26
N ASP A 39 -8.33 -4.01 -10.34
CA ASP A 39 -8.85 -2.66 -10.56
C ASP A 39 -7.71 -1.64 -10.76
N LEU A 40 -6.65 -1.73 -9.94
CA LEU A 40 -5.43 -0.94 -10.10
C LEU A 40 -4.79 -1.17 -11.47
N ALA A 41 -4.61 -2.44 -11.88
CA ALA A 41 -4.05 -2.77 -13.19
C ALA A 41 -4.90 -2.19 -14.33
N ARG A 42 -6.23 -2.24 -14.22
CA ARG A 42 -7.13 -1.64 -15.21
C ARG A 42 -7.03 -0.12 -15.25
N ALA A 43 -6.95 0.56 -14.11
CA ALA A 43 -6.79 2.01 -14.05
C ALA A 43 -5.47 2.46 -14.70
N LEU A 44 -4.36 1.81 -14.33
CA LEU A 44 -3.04 2.11 -14.91
C LEU A 44 -2.98 1.80 -16.42
N SER A 45 -3.68 0.75 -16.88
CA SER A 45 -3.75 0.40 -18.31
C SER A 45 -4.54 1.44 -19.13
N ARG A 46 -5.46 2.18 -18.51
CA ARG A 46 -6.16 3.31 -19.14
C ARG A 46 -5.36 4.62 -19.09
N GLY A 47 -4.15 4.60 -18.52
CA GLY A 47 -3.28 5.77 -18.40
C GLY A 47 -3.43 6.53 -17.09
N GLY A 48 -4.12 5.95 -16.09
CA GLY A 48 -4.17 6.50 -14.74
C GLY A 48 -2.82 6.52 -14.04
N THR A 49 -2.68 7.43 -13.08
CA THR A 49 -1.51 7.59 -12.20
C THR A 49 -1.83 7.10 -10.79
N LEU A 50 -0.92 6.36 -10.17
CA LEU A 50 -1.04 5.98 -8.76
C LEU A 50 -0.58 7.13 -7.85
N LEU A 51 -1.48 7.69 -7.06
CA LEU A 51 -1.24 8.71 -6.05
C LEU A 51 -1.23 8.05 -4.66
N ALA A 52 -0.04 7.73 -4.16
CA ALA A 52 0.14 7.08 -2.87
C ALA A 52 0.28 8.12 -1.75
N TRP A 53 -0.41 7.92 -0.64
CA TRP A 53 -0.35 8.76 0.54
C TRP A 53 -0.23 7.89 1.79
N GLY A 54 0.54 8.33 2.78
CA GLY A 54 0.75 7.61 4.03
C GLY A 54 0.54 8.48 5.26
N ASP A 55 -0.20 7.96 6.24
CA ASP A 55 -0.40 8.62 7.52
C ASP A 55 0.82 8.42 8.45
N GLY A 56 1.49 9.52 8.79
CA GLY A 56 2.62 9.50 9.72
C GLY A 56 3.78 8.64 9.19
N PRO A 57 4.23 7.61 9.93
CA PRO A 57 5.32 6.74 9.50
C PRO A 57 5.07 6.02 8.16
N ALA A 58 3.79 5.80 7.79
CA ALA A 58 3.43 5.16 6.52
C ALA A 58 3.74 6.03 5.29
N ALA A 59 4.11 7.31 5.47
CA ALA A 59 4.57 8.16 4.36
C ALA A 59 5.81 7.59 3.66
N THR A 60 6.69 6.91 4.40
CA THR A 60 7.85 6.20 3.82
C THR A 60 7.41 5.05 2.92
N ASP A 61 6.37 4.30 3.32
CA ASP A 61 5.82 3.23 2.50
C ASP A 61 5.14 3.77 1.24
N ALA A 62 4.47 4.92 1.33
CA ALA A 62 3.87 5.56 0.15
C ALA A 62 4.94 5.98 -0.87
N ALA A 63 6.06 6.54 -0.40
CA ALA A 63 7.21 6.86 -1.24
C ALA A 63 7.83 5.61 -1.88
N HIS A 64 7.98 4.54 -1.10
CA HIS A 64 8.50 3.27 -1.58
C HIS A 64 7.59 2.66 -2.66
N VAL A 65 6.28 2.61 -2.42
CA VAL A 65 5.29 2.14 -3.40
C VAL A 65 5.41 2.95 -4.69
N ALA A 66 5.48 4.27 -4.63
CA ALA A 66 5.63 5.09 -5.85
C ALA A 66 6.91 4.71 -6.63
N VAL A 67 8.03 4.53 -5.95
CA VAL A 67 9.32 4.14 -6.56
C VAL A 67 9.23 2.79 -7.28
N GLU A 68 8.59 1.79 -6.68
CA GLU A 68 8.45 0.45 -7.28
C GLU A 68 7.66 0.45 -8.60
N PHE A 69 6.75 1.42 -8.78
CA PHE A 69 6.01 1.59 -10.05
C PHE A 69 6.82 2.35 -11.10
N VAL A 70 7.56 3.41 -10.70
CA VAL A 70 8.35 4.21 -11.65
C VAL A 70 9.70 3.58 -12.01
N HIS A 71 10.26 2.73 -11.14
CA HIS A 71 11.53 2.02 -11.33
C HIS A 71 11.34 0.52 -11.14
N PRO A 72 10.61 -0.17 -12.03
CA PRO A 72 10.31 -1.58 -11.85
C PRO A 72 11.59 -2.42 -11.85
N VAL A 73 11.80 -3.19 -10.78
CA VAL A 73 13.00 -4.04 -10.58
C VAL A 73 13.01 -5.30 -11.46
N ILE A 74 11.92 -5.53 -12.23
CA ILE A 74 11.74 -6.70 -13.10
C ILE A 74 12.12 -6.32 -14.54
N VAL A 75 13.07 -7.07 -15.12
CA VAL A 75 13.54 -6.88 -16.50
C VAL A 75 12.37 -6.90 -17.49
N GLY A 76 12.35 -5.91 -18.39
CA GLY A 76 11.35 -5.81 -19.47
C GLY A 76 10.00 -5.24 -19.05
N LYS A 77 9.80 -4.87 -17.78
CA LYS A 77 8.58 -4.19 -17.34
C LYS A 77 8.64 -2.68 -17.61
N ARG A 78 7.53 -2.14 -18.11
CA ARG A 78 7.35 -0.71 -18.35
C ARG A 78 7.15 0.01 -17.01
N ALA A 79 7.82 1.15 -16.82
CA ALA A 79 7.53 2.06 -15.73
C ALA A 79 6.07 2.54 -15.79
N LEU A 80 5.40 2.56 -14.65
CA LEU A 80 4.01 2.99 -14.51
C LEU A 80 3.97 4.32 -13.74
N PRO A 81 3.11 5.28 -14.14
CA PRO A 81 3.04 6.58 -13.46
C PRO A 81 2.61 6.42 -12.00
N ALA A 82 3.46 6.88 -11.08
CA ALA A 82 3.14 6.92 -9.66
C ALA A 82 3.83 8.10 -8.95
N LEU A 83 3.18 8.63 -7.92
CA LEU A 83 3.69 9.71 -7.09
C LEU A 83 3.27 9.48 -5.64
N ALA A 84 4.18 9.73 -4.70
CA ALA A 84 3.82 9.87 -3.30
C ALA A 84 3.41 11.33 -3.01
N THR A 85 2.17 11.53 -2.60
CA THR A 85 1.63 12.86 -2.23
C THR A 85 1.74 13.09 -0.72
N ALA A 86 1.92 14.35 -0.32
CA ALA A 86 1.98 14.75 1.08
C ALA A 86 0.59 14.79 1.76
N HIS A 87 -0.46 15.19 1.01
CA HIS A 87 -1.84 15.22 1.52
C HIS A 87 -2.88 15.52 0.43
N ASP A 88 -2.53 16.26 -0.63
CA ASP A 88 -3.50 16.72 -1.61
C ASP A 88 -3.58 15.83 -2.85
N LEU A 89 -4.75 15.83 -3.47
CA LEU A 89 -5.04 15.20 -4.75
C LEU A 89 -5.26 16.26 -5.83
N GLY A 90 -4.61 17.43 -5.71
CA GLY A 90 -4.79 18.56 -6.61
C GLY A 90 -4.35 18.27 -8.05
N LEU A 91 -3.43 17.32 -8.22
CA LEU A 91 -2.93 16.86 -9.52
C LEU A 91 -3.76 15.71 -10.11
N ALA A 92 -4.75 15.19 -9.38
CA ALA A 92 -5.48 14.00 -9.78
C ALA A 92 -6.39 14.23 -11.00
N ARG A 93 -6.48 13.21 -11.84
CA ARG A 93 -7.32 13.11 -13.03
C ARG A 93 -8.29 11.93 -12.88
N GLY A 94 -9.37 11.92 -13.66
CA GLY A 94 -10.50 10.99 -13.44
C GLY A 94 -10.19 9.49 -13.48
N ASP A 95 -9.11 9.05 -14.13
CA ASP A 95 -8.68 7.64 -14.16
C ASP A 95 -7.58 7.31 -13.14
N ASP A 96 -7.15 8.28 -12.32
CA ASP A 96 -6.11 8.08 -11.33
C ASP A 96 -6.58 7.20 -10.17
N VAL A 97 -5.59 6.64 -9.46
CA VAL A 97 -5.80 5.80 -8.30
C VAL A 97 -5.26 6.50 -7.07
N ALA A 98 -6.07 6.60 -6.02
CA ALA A 98 -5.64 7.05 -4.71
C ALA A 98 -5.38 5.84 -3.81
N LEU A 99 -4.18 5.73 -3.25
CA LEU A 99 -3.82 4.69 -2.27
C LEU A 99 -3.48 5.34 -0.93
N ALA A 100 -4.24 5.01 0.12
CA ALA A 100 -3.95 5.40 1.49
C ALA A 100 -3.25 4.27 2.25
N LEU A 101 -2.20 4.60 3.01
CA LEU A 101 -1.46 3.67 3.87
C LEU A 101 -1.48 4.16 5.33
N ALA A 102 -1.75 3.27 6.28
CA ALA A 102 -1.62 3.54 7.71
C ALA A 102 -1.27 2.26 8.49
N HIS A 103 -0.42 2.36 9.53
CA HIS A 103 -0.02 1.24 10.40
C HIS A 103 -0.96 1.00 11.59
N GLY A 104 -2.23 1.38 11.42
CA GLY A 104 -3.27 1.25 12.42
C GLY A 104 -4.65 1.41 11.77
N PRO A 105 -5.73 1.38 12.57
CA PRO A 105 -7.07 1.58 12.04
C PRO A 105 -7.20 2.95 11.38
N ALA A 106 -8.04 3.03 10.35
CA ALA A 106 -8.35 4.28 9.69
C ALA A 106 -8.84 5.32 10.73
N GLY A 107 -8.19 6.47 10.73
CA GLY A 107 -8.58 7.63 11.51
C GLY A 107 -9.00 8.79 10.62
N ALA A 108 -9.34 9.92 11.23
CA ALA A 108 -9.90 11.08 10.52
C ALA A 108 -9.06 11.61 9.35
N ARG A 109 -7.73 11.39 9.34
CA ARG A 109 -6.87 11.78 8.22
C ARG A 109 -7.06 10.85 7.01
N VAL A 110 -7.07 9.54 7.26
CA VAL A 110 -7.33 8.51 6.24
C VAL A 110 -8.74 8.70 5.67
N ASP A 111 -9.73 8.90 6.53
CA ASP A 111 -11.13 9.11 6.10
C ASP A 111 -11.27 10.34 5.21
N ARG A 112 -10.61 11.45 5.55
CA ARG A 112 -10.60 12.67 4.72
C ARG A 112 -9.94 12.43 3.36
N PHE A 113 -8.82 11.70 3.32
CA PHE A 113 -8.16 11.38 2.07
C PHE A 113 -9.05 10.50 1.18
N ILE A 114 -9.69 9.47 1.75
CA ILE A 114 -10.63 8.61 1.04
C ILE A 114 -11.84 9.41 0.53
N ALA A 115 -12.37 10.33 1.34
CA ALA A 115 -13.49 11.18 0.96
C ALA A 115 -13.13 12.14 -0.19
N ASP A 116 -11.96 12.78 -0.15
CA ASP A 116 -11.49 13.65 -1.24
C ASP A 116 -11.24 12.86 -2.54
N ALA A 117 -10.63 11.67 -2.44
CA ALA A 117 -10.45 10.77 -3.57
C ALA A 117 -11.79 10.34 -4.19
N GLY A 118 -12.76 9.95 -3.35
CA GLY A 118 -14.10 9.58 -3.77
C GLY A 118 -14.85 10.73 -4.43
N ALA A 119 -14.76 11.95 -3.89
CA ALA A 119 -15.37 13.15 -4.48
C ALA A 119 -14.79 13.50 -5.87
N ARG A 120 -13.56 13.07 -6.16
CA ARG A 120 -12.88 13.22 -7.45
C ARG A 120 -13.13 12.05 -8.41
N GLY A 121 -13.85 11.01 -7.98
CA GLY A 121 -14.14 9.83 -8.77
C GLY A 121 -12.96 8.88 -8.95
N LEU A 122 -11.93 8.98 -8.11
CA LEU A 122 -10.73 8.15 -8.22
C LEU A 122 -11.02 6.73 -7.74
N LEU A 123 -10.36 5.74 -8.35
CA LEU A 123 -10.26 4.42 -7.72
C LEU A 123 -9.55 4.60 -6.38
N THR A 124 -10.23 4.27 -5.28
CA THR A 124 -9.70 4.52 -3.94
C THR A 124 -9.40 3.20 -3.24
N LEU A 125 -8.14 3.01 -2.87
CA LEU A 125 -7.62 1.86 -2.15
C LEU A 125 -7.08 2.31 -0.80
N ALA A 126 -7.24 1.49 0.23
CA ALA A 126 -6.69 1.74 1.56
C ALA A 126 -6.10 0.46 2.14
N ILE A 127 -4.85 0.54 2.61
CA ILE A 127 -4.19 -0.51 3.39
C ILE A 127 -3.98 0.06 4.79
N THR A 128 -4.78 -0.43 5.72
CA THR A 128 -4.86 0.04 7.11
C THR A 128 -4.96 -1.16 8.03
N GLY A 129 -4.43 -1.06 9.25
CA GLY A 129 -4.41 -2.17 10.20
C GLY A 129 -3.20 -2.10 11.11
#